data_AF-A0A8H6XBG6-F1
#
_entry.id   AF-A0A8H6XBG6-F1
#
_cell.length_a   1.000
_cell.length_b   1.000
_cell.length_c   1.000
_cell.angle_alpha   90.00
_cell.angle_beta   90.00
_cell.angle_gamma   90.00
#
_symmetry.space_group_name_H-M   'P 1'
#
loop_
_entity.id
_entity.type
_entity.pdbx_description
1 polymer ?
#
loop_
_entity_poly.entity_id
_entity_poly.type
_entity_poly.pdbx_seq_one_letter_code
_entity_poly.pdbx_strand_id
1 'polypeptide(L)'
;MREADKFGRHTATSRSWNWTAMSKSLLNPDTIKVSSTLDKSVGKKHLVDNNPETCWTSQQGLPQYVQLGFSEPIVPETIHLTFQGGFVGTRCAVKVPAFTAENSETVNDWQALVYIFPWRHQQPARIFVED
;
A
#
# COMPACT_ATOMS: atom_id res chain seq x y z
N MET A 1 1.38 -50.22 -41.72
CA MET A 1 0.41 -50.65 -40.68
C MET A 1 1.18 -50.79 -39.38
N ARG A 2 0.70 -50.10 -38.34
CA ARG A 2 1.18 -49.99 -36.94
C ARG A 2 2.02 -48.75 -36.58
N GLU A 3 1.55 -48.14 -35.50
CA GLU A 3 1.76 -46.81 -34.89
C GLU A 3 2.77 -46.84 -33.73
N ALA A 4 3.17 -45.62 -33.29
CA ALA A 4 3.84 -45.22 -32.04
C ALA A 4 5.35 -45.57 -31.96
N ASP A 5 6.27 -44.68 -31.57
CA ASP A 5 6.19 -43.72 -30.47
C ASP A 5 6.83 -42.35 -30.77
N LYS A 6 6.13 -41.31 -30.29
CA LYS A 6 6.55 -39.92 -30.21
C LYS A 6 7.46 -39.73 -28.99
N PHE A 7 8.68 -39.27 -29.18
CA PHE A 7 9.34 -38.39 -28.20
C PHE A 7 10.22 -37.37 -28.96
N GLY A 8 9.53 -36.42 -29.60
CA GLY A 8 10.16 -35.22 -30.14
C GLY A 8 10.68 -34.38 -28.98
N ARG A 9 11.97 -34.05 -29.02
CA ARG A 9 12.60 -33.02 -28.21
C ARG A 9 11.84 -31.70 -28.41
N HIS A 10 10.93 -31.41 -27.50
CA HIS A 10 10.45 -30.04 -27.32
C HIS A 10 11.59 -29.27 -26.67
N THR A 11 12.27 -28.44 -27.46
CA THR A 11 13.06 -27.34 -26.91
C THR A 11 12.08 -26.46 -26.15
N ALA A 12 12.00 -26.65 -24.83
CA ALA A 12 11.36 -25.72 -23.94
C ALA A 12 12.10 -24.39 -24.12
N THR A 13 11.48 -23.45 -24.85
CA THR A 13 11.87 -22.06 -24.77
C THR A 13 11.67 -21.68 -23.32
N SER A 14 12.77 -21.63 -22.57
CA SER A 14 12.81 -21.07 -21.23
C SER A 14 12.34 -19.63 -21.37
N ARG A 15 11.05 -19.41 -21.17
CA ARG A 15 10.52 -18.09 -20.83
C ARG A 15 11.05 -17.85 -19.43
N SER A 16 12.29 -17.37 -19.37
CA SER A 16 12.83 -16.68 -18.21
C SER A 16 11.88 -15.54 -17.93
N TRP A 17 10.93 -15.76 -17.02
CA TRP A 17 10.17 -14.68 -16.45
C TRP A 17 11.19 -13.82 -15.72
N ASN A 18 11.52 -12.66 -16.29
CA ASN A 18 12.34 -11.67 -15.59
C ASN A 18 11.51 -11.17 -14.40
N TRP A 19 11.72 -11.77 -13.23
CA TRP A 19 11.18 -11.37 -11.94
C TRP A 19 11.63 -9.96 -11.50
N THR A 20 12.45 -9.29 -12.30
CA THR A 20 12.93 -7.92 -12.08
C THR A 20 11.95 -6.84 -12.56
N ALA A 21 10.78 -7.18 -13.08
CA ALA A 21 9.65 -6.24 -13.06
C ALA A 21 9.18 -6.11 -11.59
N MET A 22 10.05 -5.57 -10.74
CA MET A 22 9.72 -5.20 -9.37
C MET A 22 8.63 -4.14 -9.48
N SER A 23 7.49 -4.44 -8.89
CA SER A 23 6.35 -3.54 -8.76
C SER A 23 6.83 -2.14 -8.39
N LYS A 24 6.56 -1.20 -9.29
CA LYS A 24 6.89 0.20 -9.06
C LYS A 24 5.85 0.74 -8.09
N SER A 25 6.26 1.11 -6.87
CA SER A 25 5.35 1.76 -5.92
C SER A 25 4.66 2.96 -6.59
N LEU A 26 3.34 3.01 -6.52
CA LEU A 26 2.53 4.11 -7.04
C LEU A 26 2.60 5.36 -6.15
N LEU A 27 3.30 5.30 -5.01
CA LEU A 27 3.38 6.39 -4.04
C LEU A 27 4.52 7.35 -4.34
N ASN A 28 4.19 8.64 -4.38
CA ASN A 28 5.15 9.73 -4.40
C ASN A 28 5.26 10.33 -2.98
N PRO A 29 6.46 10.45 -2.37
CA PRO A 29 6.63 11.09 -1.06
C PRO A 29 5.99 12.48 -0.95
N ASP A 30 5.94 13.24 -2.04
CA ASP A 30 5.40 14.61 -2.08
C ASP A 30 3.88 14.64 -1.98
N THR A 31 3.19 13.59 -2.41
CA THR A 31 1.73 13.48 -2.37
C THR A 31 1.21 12.90 -1.05
N ILE A 32 2.10 12.39 -0.19
CA ILE A 32 1.74 11.86 1.12
C ILE A 32 1.52 13.00 2.12
N LYS A 33 0.37 12.99 2.77
CA LYS A 33 0.05 13.87 3.91
C LYS A 33 -0.15 13.04 5.16
N VAL A 34 0.21 13.59 6.31
CA VAL A 34 0.00 12.97 7.61
C VAL A 34 -0.65 13.98 8.55
N SER A 35 -1.49 13.51 9.47
CA SER A 35 -2.19 14.36 10.45
C SER A 35 -1.25 15.13 11.36
N SER A 36 -0.17 14.49 11.80
CA SER A 36 0.85 15.05 12.68
C SER A 36 2.16 14.28 12.53
N THR A 37 3.22 14.77 13.16
CA THR A 37 4.49 14.04 13.27
C THR A 37 5.04 14.33 14.66
N LEU A 38 5.49 13.29 15.37
CA LEU A 38 6.01 13.42 16.72
C LEU A 38 7.24 14.34 16.75
N ASP A 39 8.23 14.05 15.91
CA ASP A 39 9.42 14.87 15.70
C ASP A 39 10.11 14.60 14.35
N LYS A 40 11.23 15.27 14.08
CA LYS A 40 11.96 15.18 12.79
C LYS A 40 12.56 13.80 12.50
N SER A 41 12.81 12.99 13.53
CA SER A 41 13.43 11.66 13.41
C SER A 41 12.44 10.57 13.00
N VAL A 42 11.13 10.85 13.01
CA VAL A 42 10.05 9.90 12.67
C VAL A 42 9.09 10.51 11.65
N GLY A 43 9.65 11.18 10.65
CA GLY A 43 8.89 11.93 9.63
C GLY A 43 8.24 11.06 8.56
N LYS A 44 7.21 11.62 7.89
CA LYS A 44 6.44 10.93 6.83
C LYS A 44 7.27 10.34 5.69
N LYS A 45 8.50 10.85 5.45
CA LYS A 45 9.43 10.29 4.45
C LYS A 45 9.74 8.81 4.72
N HIS A 46 9.67 8.38 5.97
CA HIS A 46 9.91 6.98 6.37
C HIS A 46 8.74 6.03 6.03
N LEU A 47 7.62 6.54 5.52
CA LEU A 47 6.52 5.67 5.05
C LEU A 47 6.87 4.93 3.74
N VAL A 48 7.81 5.48 2.96
CA VAL A 48 8.14 5.01 1.59
C VAL A 48 9.65 5.00 1.30
N ASP A 49 10.49 5.06 2.33
CA ASP A 49 11.97 5.03 2.17
C ASP A 49 12.54 3.60 2.03
N ASN A 50 11.68 2.58 2.06
CA ASN A 50 12.03 1.15 1.99
C ASN A 50 12.97 0.67 3.12
N ASN A 51 13.08 1.40 4.22
CA ASN A 51 13.91 1.01 5.36
C ASN A 51 13.03 0.45 6.50
N PRO A 52 13.16 -0.84 6.86
CA PRO A 52 12.32 -1.44 7.91
C PRO A 52 12.64 -0.90 9.32
N GLU A 53 13.81 -0.29 9.50
CA GLU A 53 14.27 0.27 10.78
C GLU A 53 13.72 1.69 11.04
N THR A 54 13.12 2.32 10.02
CA THR A 54 12.51 3.65 10.14
C THR A 54 11.00 3.55 10.12
N CYS A 55 10.35 4.54 10.73
CA CYS A 55 8.90 4.69 10.66
C CYS A 55 8.48 6.16 10.73
N TRP A 56 7.21 6.38 10.39
CA TRP A 56 6.50 7.58 10.79
C TRP A 56 5.75 7.33 12.10
N THR A 57 5.81 8.31 13.00
CA THR A 57 5.06 8.31 14.27
C THR A 57 4.29 9.61 14.40
N SER A 58 3.00 9.51 14.71
CA SER A 58 2.14 10.66 15.01
C SER A 58 2.37 11.20 16.43
N GLN A 59 1.90 12.41 16.70
CA GLN A 59 1.69 12.86 18.08
C GLN A 59 0.54 12.07 18.74
N GLN A 60 0.35 12.29 20.05
CA GLN A 60 -0.79 11.76 20.79
C GLN A 60 -2.12 12.40 20.34
N GLY A 61 -3.23 11.69 20.56
CA GLY A 61 -4.58 12.14 20.22
C GLY A 61 -5.15 11.44 18.98
N LEU A 62 -6.47 11.53 18.81
CA LEU A 62 -7.21 10.91 17.70
C LEU A 62 -8.07 11.96 16.97
N PRO A 63 -8.31 11.80 15.65
CA PRO A 63 -7.76 10.77 14.77
C PRO A 63 -6.33 11.07 14.31
N GLN A 64 -5.58 10.02 13.96
CA GLN A 64 -4.32 10.15 13.21
C GLN A 64 -4.47 9.44 11.87
N TYR A 65 -3.91 10.02 10.82
CA TYR A 65 -4.07 9.50 9.46
C TYR A 65 -2.80 9.66 8.63
N VAL A 66 -2.66 8.75 7.66
CA VAL A 66 -1.83 8.90 6.47
C VAL A 66 -2.79 9.03 5.29
N GLN A 67 -2.66 10.09 4.52
CA GLN A 67 -3.41 10.31 3.29
C GLN A 67 -2.47 10.14 2.11
N LEU A 68 -2.83 9.24 1.21
CA LEU A 68 -2.08 8.93 0.00
C LEU A 68 -2.72 9.69 -1.17
N GLY A 69 -1.91 10.47 -1.88
CA GLY A 69 -2.30 11.06 -3.16
C GLY A 69 -1.56 10.37 -4.30
N PHE A 70 -2.18 10.31 -5.47
CA PHE A 70 -1.58 9.76 -6.67
C PHE A 70 -1.45 10.89 -7.71
N SER A 71 -0.33 10.90 -8.44
CA SER A 71 -0.08 11.93 -9.47
C SER A 71 -1.03 11.81 -10.66
N GLU A 72 -1.60 10.63 -10.85
CA GLU A 72 -2.50 10.29 -11.94
C GLU A 72 -3.66 9.43 -11.39
N PRO A 73 -4.82 9.39 -12.07
CA PRO A 73 -5.88 8.45 -11.74
C PRO A 73 -5.37 7.01 -11.87
N ILE A 74 -5.54 6.21 -10.81
CA ILE A 74 -5.13 4.81 -10.76
C ILE A 74 -6.26 3.93 -10.20
N VAL A 75 -6.17 2.62 -10.43
CA VAL A 75 -6.99 1.61 -9.77
C VAL A 75 -6.06 0.74 -8.94
N PRO A 76 -5.81 1.06 -7.66
CA PRO A 76 -4.88 0.31 -6.84
C PRO A 76 -5.44 -1.08 -6.52
N GLU A 77 -4.68 -2.14 -6.80
CA GLU A 77 -5.12 -3.51 -6.50
C GLU A 77 -4.81 -3.92 -5.06
N THR A 78 -3.62 -3.55 -4.57
CA THR A 78 -3.14 -3.97 -3.25
C THR A 78 -2.60 -2.78 -2.46
N ILE A 79 -2.85 -2.76 -1.16
CA ILE A 79 -2.20 -1.86 -0.20
C ILE A 79 -1.60 -2.70 0.92
N HIS A 80 -0.30 -2.58 1.12
CA HIS A 80 0.37 -3.19 2.27
C HIS A 80 0.48 -2.13 3.44
N LEU A 81 0.57 -2.45 4.75
CA LEU A 81 0.63 -1.45 5.87
C LEU A 81 1.38 -1.89 7.17
N THR A 82 2.51 -1.25 7.55
CA THR A 82 3.47 -1.88 8.53
C THR A 82 3.34 -1.11 9.78
N PHE A 83 3.00 -1.82 10.83
CA PHE A 83 2.99 -1.25 12.15
C PHE A 83 4.25 -1.71 12.86
N GLN A 84 5.14 -0.77 13.17
CA GLN A 84 6.17 -1.03 14.16
C GLN A 84 5.49 -1.20 15.52
N GLY A 85 5.79 -2.30 16.20
CA GLY A 85 5.12 -2.70 17.45
C GLY A 85 5.36 -1.71 18.60
N GLY A 86 4.73 -1.97 19.75
CA GLY A 86 4.87 -1.15 20.97
C GLY A 86 3.70 -0.20 21.18
N PHE A 87 3.31 0.60 20.18
CA PHE A 87 2.18 1.52 20.26
C PHE A 87 1.52 1.73 18.88
N VAL A 88 0.49 0.93 18.57
CA VAL A 88 -0.29 1.05 17.34
C VAL A 88 -1.79 1.23 17.65
N GLY A 89 -2.50 1.94 16.78
CA GLY A 89 -3.96 2.01 16.83
C GLY A 89 -4.60 0.62 16.85
N THR A 90 -5.60 0.43 17.70
CA THR A 90 -6.31 -0.86 17.82
C THR A 90 -7.26 -1.13 16.66
N ARG A 91 -7.73 -0.08 16.00
CA ARG A 91 -8.62 -0.09 14.85
C ARG A 91 -8.23 1.04 13.89
N CYS A 92 -7.88 0.66 12.66
CA CYS A 92 -7.63 1.57 11.55
C CYS A 92 -8.73 1.38 10.51
N ALA A 93 -9.01 2.41 9.72
CA ALA A 93 -9.92 2.33 8.58
C ALA A 93 -9.19 2.81 7.33
N VAL A 94 -9.25 2.01 6.27
CA VAL A 94 -8.92 2.50 4.93
C VAL A 94 -10.16 3.21 4.42
N LYS A 95 -9.99 4.48 4.03
CA LYS A 95 -11.08 5.27 3.49
C LYS A 95 -10.75 5.74 2.08
N VAL A 96 -11.78 5.89 1.25
CA VAL A 96 -11.69 6.47 -0.08
C VAL A 96 -12.64 7.66 -0.17
N PRO A 97 -12.39 8.64 -1.06
CA PRO A 97 -13.36 9.70 -1.32
C PRO A 97 -14.73 9.11 -1.71
N ALA A 98 -15.81 9.69 -1.21
CA ALA A 98 -17.15 9.37 -1.69
C ALA A 98 -17.25 9.77 -3.16
N PHE A 99 -17.74 8.86 -4.01
CA PHE A 99 -18.11 9.21 -5.37
C PHE A 99 -19.44 9.96 -5.30
N THR A 100 -19.39 11.28 -5.21
CA THR A 100 -20.59 12.12 -5.36
C THR A 100 -20.68 12.59 -6.81
N ALA A 101 -21.83 12.37 -7.42
CA ALA A 101 -22.11 12.88 -8.76
C ALA A 101 -21.89 14.40 -8.81
N GLU A 102 -21.34 14.87 -9.93
CA GLU A 102 -21.02 16.26 -10.26
C GLU A 102 -22.17 17.19 -9.85
N ASN A 103 -22.08 17.84 -8.67
CA ASN A 103 -22.83 19.03 -8.19
C ASN A 103 -22.90 19.17 -6.67
N SER A 104 -22.20 18.36 -5.88
CA SER A 104 -22.10 18.62 -4.44
C SER A 104 -20.93 19.54 -4.14
N GLU A 105 -21.22 20.85 -4.06
CA GLU A 105 -20.33 21.81 -3.41
C GLU A 105 -20.10 21.36 -1.96
N THR A 106 -18.86 20.96 -1.67
CA THR A 106 -18.38 20.46 -0.38
C THR A 106 -18.90 19.08 0.04
N VAL A 107 -18.11 18.03 -0.20
CA VAL A 107 -18.13 16.91 0.75
C VAL A 107 -16.71 16.36 0.95
N ASN A 108 -16.13 16.68 2.11
CA ASN A 108 -15.04 15.92 2.70
C ASN A 108 -15.53 14.54 3.19
N ASP A 109 -16.43 13.89 2.43
CA ASP A 109 -16.94 12.58 2.80
C ASP A 109 -15.96 11.51 2.37
N TRP A 110 -15.20 11.03 3.35
CA TRP A 110 -14.39 9.85 3.22
C TRP A 110 -15.20 8.65 3.72
N GLN A 111 -15.49 7.71 2.83
CA GLN A 111 -16.20 6.49 3.16
C GLN A 111 -15.20 5.38 3.54
N ALA A 112 -15.53 4.59 4.57
CA ALA A 112 -14.70 3.47 4.98
C ALA A 112 -14.87 2.30 4.00
N LEU A 113 -13.76 1.86 3.40
CA LEU A 113 -13.71 0.68 2.55
C LEU A 113 -13.51 -0.59 3.37
N VAL A 114 -12.57 -0.57 4.32
CA VAL A 114 -12.26 -1.70 5.19
C VAL A 114 -11.70 -1.25 6.53
N TYR A 115 -11.91 -2.05 7.58
CA TYR A 115 -11.27 -1.88 8.88
C TYR A 115 -10.13 -2.86 9.07
N ILE A 116 -9.02 -2.36 9.60
CA ILE A 116 -7.81 -3.13 9.89
C ILE A 116 -7.61 -3.10 11.42
N PHE A 117 -7.18 -4.22 12.00
CA PHE A 117 -6.95 -4.35 13.45
C PHE A 117 -5.51 -4.77 13.70
N PRO A 118 -4.54 -3.82 13.64
CA PRO A 118 -3.11 -4.12 13.69
C PRO A 118 -2.70 -4.95 14.90
N TRP A 119 -3.29 -4.69 16.06
CA TRP A 119 -2.95 -5.40 17.29
C TRP A 119 -3.26 -6.91 17.23
N ARG A 120 -4.23 -7.34 16.40
CA ARG A 120 -4.63 -8.76 16.29
C ARG A 120 -3.71 -9.57 15.36
N HIS A 121 -2.87 -8.91 14.59
CA HIS A 121 -2.00 -9.54 13.61
C HIS A 121 -0.54 -9.09 13.85
N GLN A 122 0.28 -9.94 14.48
CA GLN A 122 1.73 -9.74 14.56
C GLN A 122 2.40 -9.97 13.18
N GLN A 123 2.04 -9.16 12.18
CA GLN A 123 2.61 -9.26 10.84
C GLN A 123 3.14 -7.88 10.44
N PRO A 124 4.42 -7.76 10.03
CA PRO A 124 4.90 -6.56 9.36
C PRO A 124 4.29 -6.53 7.96
N ALA A 125 3.82 -5.39 7.47
CA ALA A 125 3.28 -5.32 6.11
C ALA A 125 3.67 -4.00 5.44
N ARG A 126 4.63 -3.81 4.56
CA ARG A 126 5.11 -2.41 4.20
C ARG A 126 4.06 -1.55 3.49
N ILE A 127 4.13 -0.23 3.30
CA ILE A 127 3.15 0.43 2.40
C ILE A 127 3.61 0.38 0.95
N PHE A 128 2.95 -0.46 0.16
CA PHE A 128 3.07 -0.46 -1.30
C PHE A 128 1.68 -0.46 -1.90
N VAL A 129 1.54 0.35 -2.94
CA VAL A 129 0.36 0.35 -3.79
C VAL A 129 0.84 -0.07 -5.18
N GLU A 130 0.29 -1.15 -5.70
CA GLU A 130 0.66 -1.77 -6.98
C GLU A 130 -0.51 -1.67 -7.97
N ASP A 131 -0.18 -1.66 -9.27
CA ASP A 131 -1.11 -1.68 -10.40
C ASP A 131 -1.45 -3.10 -10.88
#